data_AF-A0A6B0Y1W7-F1
#
_entry.id   AF-A0A6B0Y1W7-F1
#
_cell.length_a   1.000
_cell.length_b   1.000
_cell.length_c   1.000
_cell.angle_alpha   90.00
_cell.angle_beta   90.00
_cell.angle_gamma   90.00
#
_symmetry.space_group_name_H-M   'P 1'
#
loop_
_entity.id
_entity.type
_entity.pdbx_description
1 polymer ?
#
loop_
_entity_poly.entity_id
_entity_poly.type
_entity_poly.pdbx_seq_one_letter_code
_entity_poly.pdbx_strand_id
1 'polypeptide(L)'
;MSESRSHKATANRLAALYNTEYNRGQGADIKAEGITIEVETPETVADAGRQLSGHRGQVYVAGTNQKAVEQALDRYEDSTIGVMDNQGKIVKPSTR
;
A
#
# COMPACT_ATOMS: atom_id res chain seq x y z
N MET A 1 -15.64 -9.95 -4.48
CA MET A 1 -15.11 -9.23 -5.66
C MET A 1 -13.79 -9.87 -6.03
N SER A 2 -13.57 -10.19 -7.30
CA SER A 2 -12.29 -10.75 -7.74
C SER A 2 -11.20 -9.69 -7.60
N GLU A 3 -10.09 -10.06 -6.95
CA GLU A 3 -8.89 -9.25 -6.92
C GLU A 3 -8.49 -8.83 -8.35
N SER A 4 -8.25 -7.52 -8.57
CA SER A 4 -7.81 -7.05 -9.87
C SER A 4 -6.43 -7.63 -10.21
N ARG A 5 -6.21 -7.99 -11.49
CA ARG A 5 -4.87 -8.42 -11.96
C ARG A 5 -3.79 -7.37 -11.65
N SER A 6 -4.14 -6.08 -11.68
CA SER A 6 -3.21 -4.98 -11.36
C SER A 6 -2.81 -4.97 -9.89
N HIS A 7 -3.74 -5.30 -8.99
CA HIS A 7 -3.49 -5.44 -7.56
C HIS A 7 -2.46 -6.53 -7.31
N LYS A 8 -2.78 -7.75 -7.74
CA LYS A 8 -1.90 -8.91 -7.57
C LYS A 8 -0.52 -8.69 -8.18
N ALA A 9 -0.43 -8.11 -9.38
CA ALA A 9 0.85 -7.86 -10.04
C ALA A 9 1.70 -6.85 -9.25
N THR A 10 1.09 -5.79 -8.72
CA THR A 10 1.77 -4.78 -7.91
C THR A 10 2.20 -5.36 -6.57
N ALA A 11 1.31 -6.09 -5.89
CA ALA A 11 1.60 -6.72 -4.61
C ALA A 11 2.77 -7.71 -4.69
N ASN A 12 2.79 -8.60 -5.69
CA ASN A 12 3.91 -9.53 -5.87
C ASN A 12 5.22 -8.78 -6.21
N ARG A 13 5.16 -7.70 -6.99
CA ARG A 13 6.36 -6.91 -7.32
C ARG A 13 6.93 -6.25 -6.07
N LEU A 14 6.10 -5.58 -5.29
CA LEU A 14 6.52 -4.90 -4.07
C LEU A 14 7.01 -5.91 -3.03
N ALA A 15 6.32 -7.03 -2.86
CA ALA A 15 6.76 -8.10 -1.98
C ALA A 15 8.19 -8.58 -2.33
N ALA A 16 8.47 -8.77 -3.62
CA ALA A 16 9.81 -9.13 -4.09
C ALA A 16 10.86 -8.04 -3.80
N LEU A 17 10.53 -6.76 -3.94
CA LEU A 17 11.45 -5.65 -3.59
C LEU A 17 11.81 -5.64 -2.11
N TYR A 18 10.87 -5.99 -1.25
CA TYR A 18 11.05 -6.05 0.20
C TYR A 18 11.47 -7.43 0.71
N ASN A 19 11.86 -8.35 -0.18
CA ASN A 19 12.26 -9.73 0.16
C ASN A 19 11.24 -10.46 1.06
N THR A 20 9.96 -10.25 0.79
CA THR A 20 8.83 -10.86 1.52
C THR A 20 7.83 -11.48 0.55
N GLU A 21 6.77 -12.07 1.09
CA GLU A 21 5.69 -12.68 0.32
C GLU A 21 4.42 -11.83 0.38
N TYR A 22 3.68 -11.84 -0.72
CA TYR A 22 2.36 -11.22 -0.77
C TYR A 22 1.34 -12.07 0.01
N ASN A 23 0.75 -11.48 1.05
CA ASN A 23 -0.30 -12.08 1.85
C ASN A 23 -1.68 -11.95 1.17
N ARG A 24 -2.18 -13.06 0.64
CA ARG A 24 -3.52 -13.15 0.02
C ARG A 24 -4.67 -13.33 1.03
N GLY A 25 -4.33 -13.43 2.31
CA GLY A 25 -5.25 -13.73 3.40
C GLY A 25 -5.86 -12.49 4.03
N GLN A 26 -6.16 -12.58 5.32
CA GLN A 26 -6.56 -11.40 6.10
C GLN A 26 -5.33 -10.63 6.58
N GLY A 27 -5.45 -9.31 6.63
CA GLY A 27 -4.38 -8.39 7.04
C GLY A 27 -3.72 -7.71 5.85
N ALA A 28 -2.69 -6.90 6.13
CA ALA A 28 -2.03 -6.13 5.09
C ALA A 28 -1.40 -7.02 4.00
N ASP A 29 -1.39 -6.52 2.77
CA ASP A 29 -0.87 -7.25 1.61
C ASP A 29 0.59 -7.61 1.78
N ILE A 30 1.40 -6.69 2.31
CA ILE A 30 2.84 -6.87 2.41
C ILE A 30 3.29 -6.44 3.80
N LYS A 31 3.99 -7.36 4.47
CA LYS A 31 4.60 -7.11 5.76
C LYS A 31 6.06 -7.52 5.68
N ALA A 32 6.94 -6.54 5.89
CA ALA A 32 8.36 -6.75 6.05
C ALA A 32 8.82 -6.13 7.39
N GLU A 33 10.10 -6.29 7.71
CA GLU A 33 10.65 -5.77 8.95
C GLU A 33 10.57 -4.23 8.98
N GLY A 34 9.76 -3.68 9.89
CA GLY A 34 9.61 -2.22 10.08
C GLY A 34 8.71 -1.51 9.06
N ILE A 35 8.18 -2.20 8.05
CA ILE A 35 7.30 -1.62 7.03
C ILE A 35 6.08 -2.52 6.74
N THR A 36 4.91 -1.90 6.68
CA THR A 36 3.66 -2.52 6.21
C THR A 36 3.14 -1.76 5.00
N ILE A 37 2.75 -2.47 3.95
CA ILE A 37 2.25 -1.86 2.72
C ILE A 37 0.90 -2.50 2.37
N GLU A 38 -0.07 -1.64 2.09
CA GLU A 38 -1.35 -2.01 1.49
C GLU A 38 -1.37 -1.55 0.04
N VAL A 39 -1.70 -2.45 -0.88
CA VAL A 39 -1.81 -2.16 -2.30
C VAL A 39 -3.26 -1.81 -2.61
N GLU A 40 -3.46 -0.73 -3.36
CA GLU A 40 -4.83 -0.26 -3.62
C GLU A 40 -5.05 0.10 -5.09
N THR A 41 -6.27 -0.17 -5.57
CA THR A 41 -6.76 0.40 -6.83
C THR A 41 -7.42 1.75 -6.54
N PRO A 42 -7.67 2.60 -7.56
CA PRO A 42 -8.40 3.86 -7.36
C PRO A 42 -9.77 3.69 -6.69
N GLU A 43 -10.35 2.49 -6.71
CA GLU A 43 -11.66 2.20 -6.12
C GLU A 43 -11.54 1.84 -4.63
N THR A 44 -10.37 1.41 -4.17
CA THR A 44 -10.16 0.84 -2.84
C THR A 44 -9.21 1.65 -1.96
N VAL A 45 -8.53 2.68 -2.50
CA VAL A 45 -7.65 3.61 -1.74
C VAL A 45 -8.30 4.11 -0.44
N ALA A 46 -9.62 4.31 -0.45
CA ALA A 46 -10.34 4.85 0.68
C ALA A 46 -10.33 3.93 1.93
N ASP A 47 -10.17 2.62 1.72
CA ASP A 47 -10.25 1.58 2.74
C ASP A 47 -8.89 1.29 3.41
N ALA A 48 -7.77 1.57 2.74
CA ALA A 48 -6.42 1.30 3.24
C ALA A 48 -6.15 1.83 4.65
N GLY A 49 -6.63 3.02 5.00
CA GLY A 49 -6.41 3.62 6.31
C GLY A 49 -6.95 2.75 7.44
N ARG A 50 -8.08 2.06 7.23
CA ARG A 50 -8.64 1.11 8.20
C ARG A 50 -7.73 -0.11 8.34
N GLN A 51 -7.25 -0.65 7.22
CA GLN A 51 -6.39 -1.83 7.17
C GLN A 51 -5.05 -1.57 7.88
N LEU A 52 -4.48 -0.38 7.68
CA LEU A 52 -3.20 0.04 8.24
C LEU A 52 -3.30 0.57 9.69
N SER A 53 -4.49 0.82 10.23
CA SER A 53 -4.68 1.42 11.56
C SER A 53 -4.12 0.56 12.71
N GLY A 54 -4.13 -0.77 12.57
CA GLY A 54 -3.64 -1.71 13.59
C GLY A 54 -2.13 -1.98 13.56
N HIS A 55 -1.41 -1.43 12.57
CA HIS A 55 0.00 -1.73 12.34
C HIS A 55 0.93 -0.70 12.99
N ARG A 56 1.98 -1.19 13.66
CA ARG A 56 3.06 -0.38 14.24
C ARG A 56 4.21 -0.23 13.25
N GLY A 57 4.92 0.90 13.31
CA GLY A 57 6.02 1.21 12.40
C GLY A 57 5.57 1.93 11.12
N GLN A 58 6.42 1.95 10.11
CA GLN A 58 6.13 2.68 8.88
C GLN A 58 5.03 1.97 8.08
N VAL A 59 4.03 2.73 7.66
CA VAL A 59 2.90 2.20 6.88
C VAL A 59 2.77 2.95 5.58
N TYR A 60 2.50 2.24 4.50
CA TYR A 60 2.37 2.82 3.16
C TYR A 60 1.14 2.31 2.43
N VAL A 61 0.52 3.20 1.66
CA VAL A 61 -0.46 2.84 0.62
C VAL A 61 0.26 2.87 -0.73
N ALA A 62 0.29 1.73 -1.42
CA ALA A 62 0.87 1.60 -2.74
C ALA A 62 -0.22 1.62 -3.82
N GLY A 63 -0.23 2.67 -4.63
CA GLY A 63 -1.18 2.80 -5.73
C GLY A 63 -0.83 1.88 -6.89
N THR A 64 -1.77 1.07 -7.38
CA THR A 64 -1.54 0.17 -8.55
C THR A 64 -1.27 0.92 -9.86
N ASN A 65 -1.64 2.20 -9.94
CA ASN A 65 -1.39 3.10 -11.07
C ASN A 65 -1.30 4.56 -10.59
N GLN A 66 -0.93 5.48 -11.51
CA GLN A 66 -0.78 6.90 -11.21
C GLN A 66 -2.02 7.53 -10.58
N LYS A 67 -3.23 7.18 -11.07
CA LYS A 67 -4.49 7.69 -10.52
C LYS A 67 -4.70 7.25 -9.07
N ALA A 68 -4.36 6.01 -8.73
CA ALA A 68 -4.43 5.51 -7.35
C ALA A 68 -3.44 6.23 -6.45
N VAL A 69 -2.23 6.51 -6.95
CA VAL A 69 -1.21 7.27 -6.21
C VAL A 69 -1.69 8.69 -5.92
N GLU A 70 -2.23 9.40 -6.92
CA GLU A 70 -2.77 10.75 -6.76
C GLU A 70 -3.91 10.80 -5.74
N GLN A 71 -4.85 9.85 -5.82
CA GLN A 71 -5.93 9.74 -4.85
C GLN A 71 -5.43 9.40 -3.44
N ALA A 72 -4.39 8.56 -3.34
CA ALA A 72 -3.78 8.24 -2.05
C ALA A 72 -3.07 9.45 -1.46
N LEU A 73 -2.38 10.25 -2.28
CA LEU A 73 -1.73 11.49 -1.83
C LEU A 73 -2.75 12.48 -1.27
N ASP A 74 -3.82 12.75 -2.02
CA ASP A 74 -4.90 13.65 -1.61
C ASP A 74 -5.58 13.17 -0.32
N ARG A 75 -5.90 11.87 -0.26
CA ARG A 75 -6.62 11.32 0.90
C ARG A 75 -5.78 11.23 2.16
N TYR A 76 -4.48 10.96 2.03
CA TYR A 76 -3.59 10.70 3.15
C TYR A 76 -2.61 11.84 3.43
N GLU A 77 -2.80 13.02 2.81
CA GLU A 77 -1.93 14.20 2.95
C GLU A 77 -1.66 14.54 4.42
N ASP A 78 -2.71 14.74 5.21
CA ASP A 78 -2.64 15.11 6.63
C ASP A 78 -2.47 13.92 7.59
N SER A 79 -2.27 12.72 7.06
CA SER A 79 -2.11 11.51 7.86
C SER A 79 -0.64 11.12 8.03
N THR A 80 -0.35 10.27 9.02
CA THR A 80 0.98 9.68 9.20
C THR A 80 1.32 8.57 8.20
N ILE A 81 0.35 8.20 7.34
CA ILE A 81 0.49 7.11 6.37
C ILE A 81 1.28 7.62 5.16
N GLY A 82 2.28 6.84 4.74
CA GLY A 82 3.06 7.12 3.54
C GLY A 82 2.33 6.69 2.26
N VAL A 83 2.77 7.23 1.13
CA VAL A 83 2.25 6.86 -0.20
C VAL A 83 3.40 6.41 -1.09
N MET A 84 3.17 5.32 -1.80
CA MET A 84 4.13 4.66 -2.68
C MET A 84 3.49 4.42 -4.05
N ASP A 85 4.31 4.42 -5.11
CA ASP A 85 3.85 3.99 -6.44
C ASP A 85 3.97 2.47 -6.65
N ASN A 86 3.49 2.00 -7.81
CA ASN A 86 3.53 0.58 -8.17
C ASN A 86 4.94 0.04 -8.52
N GLN A 87 5.97 0.87 -8.42
CA GLN A 87 7.39 0.49 -8.59
C GLN A 87 8.15 0.47 -7.26
N GLY A 88 7.52 0.85 -6.16
CA GLY A 88 8.15 0.90 -4.84
C GLY A 88 8.77 2.26 -4.51
N LYS A 89 8.57 3.29 -5.33
CA LYS A 89 9.06 4.62 -5.04
C LYS A 89 8.14 5.28 -4.01
N ILE A 90 8.75 5.77 -2.94
CA ILE A 90 8.04 6.55 -1.93
C ILE A 90 7.77 7.95 -2.52
N VAL A 91 6.49 8.30 -2.61
CA VAL A 91 6.02 9.61 -3.07
C VAL A 91 5.72 10.52 -1.88
N LYS A 92 5.22 9.95 -0.79
CA LYS A 92 5.05 10.61 0.51
C LYS A 92 5.63 9.71 1.62
N PRO A 93 6.58 10.18 2.43
CA PRO A 93 7.13 9.38 3.52
C PRO A 93 6.10 9.14 4.63
N SER A 94 6.16 7.96 5.25
CA SER A 94 5.44 7.68 6.50
C SER A 94 6.11 8.43 7.65
N THR A 95 5.32 9.09 8.50
CA THR A 95 5.79 9.80 9.72
C THR A 95 5.35 9.12 11.01
N ARG A 96 4.76 7.93 10.89
CA ARG A 96 4.35 7.08 12.01
C ARG A 96 5.53 6.50 12.79
#